data_AF-A0A0N0ANN6-F1
#
_entry.id   AF-A0A0N0ANN6-F1
#
_cell.length_a   1.000
_cell.length_b   1.000
_cell.length_c   1.000
_cell.angle_alpha   90.00
_cell.angle_beta   90.00
_cell.angle_gamma   90.00
#
_symmetry.space_group_name_H-M   'P 1'
#
loop_
_entity.id
_entity.type
_entity.pdbx_description
1 polymer ?
#
loop_
_entity_poly.entity_id
_entity_poly.type
_entity_poly.pdbx_seq_one_letter_code
_entity_poly.pdbx_strand_id
1 'polypeptide(L)'
;MTERVMEHRTSAVYKLVPSEIRNLTSEHALGNLRPGQGYKVESIRDWRPDFAFSHIFHFHLEERGRMFSFEEFREWSTLDRFQPMFHTPAWEKIKEAIAGGYSEQEAKNSLRWRIGIAYYSFVREMYVVARFRELGLDARFHPLADALFRTDTWIGDTSVALYIRNDAFRNGKVGRKPPAEKILGGEESGLKFIGLGIPTQPIWGEVHFPDDRAVEDCAGKLRILTAQR
;
A
#
# COMPACT_ATOMS: atom_id res chain seq x y z
N MET A 1 21.53 -0.86 7.73
CA MET A 1 20.07 -0.72 7.54
C MET A 1 19.72 0.40 6.55
N THR A 2 20.24 1.62 6.71
CA THR A 2 20.11 2.71 5.72
C THR A 2 20.59 2.31 4.32
N GLU A 3 21.70 1.57 4.23
CA GLU A 3 22.23 1.02 2.97
C GLU A 3 21.20 0.23 2.18
N ARG A 4 20.36 -0.60 2.84
CA ARG A 4 19.31 -1.39 2.16
C ARG A 4 18.23 -0.54 1.51
N VAL A 5 17.92 0.61 2.12
CA VAL A 5 16.97 1.57 1.56
C VAL A 5 17.59 2.30 0.37
N MET A 6 18.89 2.63 0.45
CA MET A 6 19.63 3.35 -0.60
C MET A 6 19.97 2.46 -1.81
N GLU A 7 20.18 1.16 -1.60
CA GLU A 7 20.43 0.17 -2.65
C GLU A 7 19.14 -0.32 -3.33
N HIS A 8 17.98 0.14 -2.84
CA HIS A 8 16.68 -0.30 -3.32
C HIS A 8 16.51 0.01 -4.81
N ARG A 9 16.28 -1.03 -5.61
CA ARG A 9 15.98 -0.90 -7.04
C ARG A 9 14.54 -1.32 -7.29
N THR A 10 13.77 -0.45 -7.93
CA THR A 10 12.43 -0.79 -8.41
C THR A 10 12.52 -1.32 -9.83
N SER A 11 12.28 -2.62 -9.99
CA SER A 11 12.35 -3.32 -11.27
C SER A 11 11.21 -4.31 -11.45
N ALA A 12 10.85 -5.05 -10.42
CA ALA A 12 9.78 -6.05 -10.44
C ALA A 12 8.42 -5.38 -10.69
N VAL A 13 8.16 -4.23 -10.07
CA VAL A 13 6.93 -3.44 -10.26
C VAL A 13 6.63 -3.20 -11.74
N TYR A 14 7.66 -2.90 -12.54
CA TYR A 14 7.49 -2.53 -13.94
C TYR A 14 7.28 -3.72 -14.89
N LYS A 15 7.45 -4.95 -14.38
CA LYS A 15 7.22 -6.21 -15.10
C LYS A 15 5.87 -6.84 -14.79
N LEU A 16 5.13 -6.32 -13.81
CA LEU A 16 3.85 -6.89 -13.40
C LEU A 16 2.79 -6.72 -14.49
N VAL A 17 1.95 -7.75 -14.64
CA VAL A 17 0.79 -7.71 -15.54
C VAL A 17 -0.50 -7.64 -14.71
N PRO A 18 -1.46 -6.76 -15.03
CA PRO A 18 -2.66 -6.57 -14.21
C PRO A 18 -3.49 -7.84 -13.97
N SER A 19 -3.56 -8.72 -14.97
CA SER A 19 -4.27 -9.99 -14.88
C SER A 19 -3.64 -10.95 -13.87
N GLU A 20 -2.31 -10.99 -13.75
CA GLU A 20 -1.61 -11.79 -12.75
C GLU A 20 -1.93 -11.33 -11.34
N ILE A 21 -2.06 -10.02 -11.14
CA ILE A 21 -2.39 -9.42 -9.84
C ILE A 21 -3.86 -9.71 -9.48
N ARG A 22 -4.76 -9.58 -10.44
CA ARG A 22 -6.20 -9.85 -10.24
C ARG A 22 -6.46 -11.33 -9.98
N ASN A 23 -5.70 -12.21 -10.61
CA ASN A 23 -5.81 -13.66 -10.48
C ASN A 23 -4.93 -14.23 -9.35
N LEU A 24 -4.34 -13.38 -8.51
CA LEU A 24 -3.50 -13.81 -7.40
C LEU A 24 -4.33 -14.59 -6.38
N THR A 25 -4.13 -15.91 -6.34
CA THR A 25 -4.68 -16.76 -5.29
C THR A 25 -3.89 -16.57 -4.00
N SER A 26 -4.57 -16.22 -2.91
CA SER A 26 -3.96 -16.01 -1.61
C SER A 26 -4.95 -16.26 -0.48
N GLU A 27 -4.48 -16.76 0.65
CA GLU A 27 -5.16 -16.75 1.94
C GLU A 27 -5.65 -15.33 2.18
N HIS A 28 -6.90 -15.23 2.62
CA HIS A 28 -7.46 -13.97 3.06
C HIS A 28 -6.55 -13.36 4.15
N ALA A 29 -5.91 -12.22 3.86
CA ALA A 29 -4.95 -11.60 4.77
C ALA A 29 -5.54 -11.25 6.15
N LEU A 30 -6.83 -10.87 6.21
CA LEU A 30 -7.55 -10.63 7.46
C LEU A 30 -8.18 -11.91 8.05
N GLY A 31 -8.19 -13.03 7.33
CA GLY A 31 -8.85 -14.27 7.75
C GLY A 31 -10.34 -14.03 8.02
N ASN A 32 -10.84 -14.44 9.19
CA ASN A 32 -12.23 -14.24 9.57
C ASN A 32 -12.46 -12.97 10.44
N LEU A 33 -11.47 -12.07 10.54
CA LEU A 33 -11.45 -10.99 11.54
C LEU A 33 -12.29 -9.78 11.17
N ARG A 34 -13.39 -9.49 11.86
CA ARG A 34 -14.20 -8.28 11.60
C ARG A 34 -13.51 -6.98 12.07
N PRO A 35 -13.91 -5.78 11.56
CA PRO A 35 -13.29 -4.51 11.95
C PRO A 35 -13.25 -4.26 13.47
N GLY A 36 -14.29 -4.67 14.21
CA GLY A 36 -14.33 -4.54 15.67
C GLY A 36 -13.25 -5.36 16.40
N GLN A 37 -12.81 -6.48 15.81
CA GLN A 37 -11.70 -7.28 16.34
C GLN A 37 -10.35 -6.69 15.91
N GLY A 38 -10.26 -6.23 14.66
CA GLY A 38 -9.04 -5.71 14.08
C GLY A 38 -8.58 -4.35 14.62
N TYR A 39 -9.53 -3.50 15.01
CA TYR A 39 -9.25 -2.17 15.58
C TYR A 39 -9.27 -2.13 17.11
N LYS A 40 -9.36 -3.30 17.77
CA LYS A 40 -9.53 -3.41 19.22
C LYS A 40 -8.34 -2.86 20.01
N VAL A 41 -7.12 -3.15 19.55
CA VAL A 41 -5.88 -2.72 20.20
C VAL A 41 -5.36 -1.45 19.52
N GLU A 42 -5.58 -0.29 20.14
CA GLU A 42 -5.26 1.00 19.52
C GLU A 42 -3.77 1.19 19.23
N SER A 43 -2.90 0.73 20.14
CA SER A 43 -1.45 0.81 19.96
C SER A 43 -0.97 0.05 18.73
N ILE A 44 -1.65 -1.04 18.34
CA ILE A 44 -1.37 -1.81 17.13
C ILE A 44 -2.03 -1.17 15.91
N ARG A 45 -3.27 -0.67 16.03
CA ARG A 45 -3.97 0.06 14.96
C ARG A 45 -3.12 1.22 14.44
N ASP A 46 -2.55 1.99 15.37
CA ASP A 46 -1.80 3.21 15.08
C ASP A 46 -0.29 2.95 14.94
N TRP A 47 0.14 1.68 15.03
CA TRP A 47 1.53 1.29 14.89
C TRP A 47 2.11 1.65 13.52
N ARG A 48 3.32 2.21 13.57
CA ARG A 48 4.18 2.54 12.44
C ARG A 48 5.53 1.88 12.69
N PRO A 49 5.83 0.74 12.07
CA PRO A 49 7.17 0.16 12.16
C PRO A 49 8.22 1.11 11.58
N ASP A 50 9.47 0.97 12.03
CA ASP A 50 10.62 1.75 11.52
C ASP A 50 10.77 1.61 10.00
N PHE A 51 10.49 0.42 9.47
CA PHE A 51 10.31 0.18 8.05
C PHE A 51 8.83 0.23 7.69
N ALA A 52 8.42 1.21 6.89
CA ALA A 52 7.03 1.28 6.43
C ALA A 52 6.63 -0.02 5.70
N PHE A 53 5.37 -0.45 5.88
CA PHE A 53 4.85 -1.68 5.26
C PHE A 53 5.11 -1.74 3.75
N SER A 54 4.94 -0.62 3.03
CA SER A 54 5.21 -0.56 1.59
C SER A 54 6.66 -0.87 1.22
N HIS A 55 7.64 -0.48 2.04
CA HIS A 55 9.05 -0.87 1.83
C HIS A 55 9.24 -2.37 2.01
N ILE A 56 8.68 -2.93 3.09
CA ILE A 56 8.81 -4.35 3.42
C ILE A 56 8.20 -5.20 2.29
N PHE A 57 7.00 -4.86 1.85
CA PHE A 57 6.33 -5.54 0.75
C PHE A 57 7.10 -5.40 -0.56
N HIS A 58 7.67 -4.22 -0.83
CA HIS A 58 8.43 -4.01 -2.04
C HIS A 58 9.78 -4.75 -2.02
N PHE A 59 10.45 -4.90 -0.88
CA PHE A 59 11.64 -5.77 -0.80
C PHE A 59 11.29 -7.21 -1.16
N HIS A 60 10.16 -7.71 -0.67
CA HIS A 60 9.69 -9.04 -1.02
C HIS A 60 9.35 -9.14 -2.52
N LEU A 61 8.66 -8.13 -3.08
CA LEU A 61 8.34 -8.06 -4.51
C LEU A 61 9.58 -8.16 -5.39
N GLU A 62 10.60 -7.35 -5.08
CA GLU A 62 11.83 -7.29 -5.87
C GLU A 62 12.62 -8.59 -5.77
N GLU A 63 12.67 -9.21 -4.59
CA GLU A 63 13.33 -10.51 -4.44
C GLU A 63 12.60 -11.62 -5.21
N ARG A 64 11.26 -11.59 -5.26
CA ARG A 64 10.47 -12.57 -6.01
C ARG A 64 10.47 -12.31 -7.51
N GLY A 65 10.64 -11.06 -7.93
CA GLY A 65 10.49 -10.62 -9.32
C GLY A 65 9.06 -10.71 -9.86
N ARG A 66 8.08 -10.98 -9.00
CA ARG A 66 6.65 -11.13 -9.32
C ARG A 66 5.78 -10.77 -8.11
N MET A 67 4.48 -10.57 -8.34
CA MET A 67 3.53 -10.51 -7.22
C MET A 67 3.60 -11.78 -6.37
N PHE A 68 3.31 -11.60 -5.08
CA PHE A 68 3.37 -12.64 -4.07
C PHE A 68 2.06 -12.71 -3.30
N SER A 69 1.73 -13.88 -2.77
CA SER A 69 0.59 -14.08 -1.88
C SER A 69 0.90 -13.62 -0.44
N PHE A 70 -0.14 -13.45 0.38
CA PHE A 70 0.03 -13.11 1.79
C PHE A 70 0.76 -14.18 2.58
N GLU A 71 0.57 -15.46 2.22
CA GLU A 71 1.28 -16.59 2.82
C GLU A 71 2.75 -16.57 2.46
N GLU A 72 3.07 -16.34 1.18
CA GLU A 72 4.46 -16.17 0.72
C GLU A 72 5.14 -15.03 1.50
N PHE A 73 4.45 -13.90 1.70
CA PHE A 73 4.95 -12.80 2.51
C PHE A 73 5.19 -13.20 3.97
N ARG A 74 4.23 -13.90 4.60
CA ARG A 74 4.37 -14.35 5.98
C ARG A 74 5.59 -15.25 6.16
N GLU A 75 5.75 -16.24 5.30
CA GLU A 75 6.91 -17.15 5.31
C GLU A 75 8.22 -16.40 5.06
N TRP A 76 8.25 -15.52 4.07
CA TRP A 76 9.42 -14.71 3.77
C TRP A 76 9.84 -13.81 4.94
N SER A 77 8.86 -13.28 5.68
CA SER A 77 9.12 -12.35 6.78
C SER A 77 9.79 -13.00 8.00
N THR A 78 9.76 -14.33 8.11
CA THR A 78 10.43 -15.04 9.22
C THR A 78 11.89 -15.35 8.95
N LEU A 79 12.38 -15.16 7.72
CA LEU A 79 13.78 -15.40 7.36
C LEU A 79 14.71 -14.46 8.15
N ASP A 80 15.82 -14.99 8.67
CA ASP A 80 16.75 -14.28 9.57
C ASP A 80 17.15 -12.87 9.09
N ARG A 81 17.38 -12.71 7.78
CA ARG A 81 17.78 -11.41 7.19
C ARG A 81 16.65 -10.35 7.17
N PHE A 82 15.39 -10.77 7.26
CA PHE A 82 14.22 -9.88 7.22
C PHE A 82 13.53 -9.76 8.58
N GLN A 83 13.79 -10.72 9.47
CA GLN A 83 13.21 -10.78 10.81
C GLN A 83 13.35 -9.46 11.59
N PRO A 84 14.53 -8.78 11.61
CA PRO A 84 14.69 -7.52 12.34
C PRO A 84 13.89 -6.35 11.76
N MET A 85 13.58 -6.38 10.47
CA MET A 85 12.86 -5.28 9.82
C MET A 85 11.35 -5.35 10.06
N PHE A 86 10.83 -6.54 10.39
CA PHE A 86 9.39 -6.74 10.49
C PHE A 86 8.95 -7.70 11.59
N HIS A 87 9.39 -8.96 11.53
CA HIS A 87 8.86 -10.02 12.39
C HIS A 87 9.15 -9.76 13.87
N THR A 88 10.37 -9.36 14.22
CA THR A 88 10.74 -9.03 15.60
C THR A 88 9.94 -7.83 16.12
N PRO A 89 9.92 -6.65 15.43
CA PRO A 89 9.06 -5.53 15.83
C PRO A 89 7.57 -5.88 15.96
N ALA A 90 7.05 -6.73 15.08
CA ALA A 90 5.67 -7.18 15.11
C ALA A 90 5.36 -7.98 16.40
N TRP A 91 6.24 -8.90 16.79
CA TRP A 91 6.10 -9.66 18.03
C TRP A 91 6.30 -8.81 19.29
N GLU A 92 7.22 -7.87 19.25
CA GLU A 92 7.39 -6.89 20.33
C GLU A 92 6.12 -6.08 20.52
N LYS A 93 5.46 -5.67 19.42
CA LYS A 93 4.18 -4.97 19.51
C LYS A 93 3.06 -5.81 20.10
N ILE A 94 3.03 -7.12 19.82
CA ILE A 94 2.11 -8.05 20.49
C ILE A 94 2.38 -8.10 21.99
N LYS A 95 3.66 -8.26 22.40
CA LYS A 95 4.05 -8.32 23.81
C LYS A 95 3.70 -7.04 24.56
N GLU A 96 3.92 -5.87 23.94
CA GLU A 96 3.53 -4.56 24.48
C GLU A 96 2.01 -4.48 24.71
N ALA A 97 1.20 -4.92 23.75
CA ALA A 97 -0.25 -4.95 23.90
C ALA A 97 -0.71 -5.87 25.02
N ILE A 98 -0.10 -7.05 25.17
CA ILE A 98 -0.40 -7.99 26.25
C ILE A 98 -0.04 -7.38 27.62
N ALA A 99 1.14 -6.75 27.73
CA ALA A 99 1.53 -6.03 28.93
C ALA A 99 0.57 -4.85 29.26
N GLY A 100 -0.06 -4.27 28.23
CA GLY A 100 -1.11 -3.26 28.35
C GLY A 100 -2.50 -3.80 28.72
N GLY A 101 -2.65 -5.10 28.99
CA GLY A 101 -3.89 -5.71 29.48
C GLY A 101 -4.82 -6.32 28.42
N TYR A 102 -4.41 -6.37 27.16
CA TYR A 102 -5.15 -7.07 26.12
C TYR A 102 -4.84 -8.57 26.13
N SER A 103 -5.79 -9.40 25.70
CA SER A 103 -5.49 -10.83 25.50
C SER A 103 -4.53 -11.02 24.31
N GLU A 104 -3.75 -12.10 24.35
CA GLU A 104 -2.86 -12.47 23.25
C GLU A 104 -3.61 -12.60 21.92
N GLN A 105 -4.82 -13.15 21.95
CA GLN A 105 -5.66 -13.30 20.75
C GLN A 105 -6.10 -11.93 20.18
N GLU A 106 -6.49 -10.98 21.03
CA GLU A 106 -6.84 -9.62 20.58
C GLU A 106 -5.64 -8.90 19.96
N ALA A 107 -4.45 -9.04 20.56
CA ALA A 107 -3.21 -8.47 20.04
C ALA A 107 -2.85 -9.07 18.68
N LYS A 108 -2.85 -10.41 18.56
CA LYS A 108 -2.58 -11.12 17.30
C LYS A 108 -3.60 -10.76 16.21
N ASN A 109 -4.88 -10.68 16.56
CA ASN A 109 -5.95 -10.30 15.62
C ASN A 109 -5.78 -8.86 15.12
N SER A 110 -5.52 -7.92 16.03
CA SER A 110 -5.30 -6.52 15.67
C SER A 110 -4.06 -6.35 14.79
N LEU A 111 -3.00 -7.12 15.07
CA LEU A 111 -1.78 -7.08 14.26
C LEU A 111 -2.02 -7.67 12.86
N ARG A 112 -2.63 -8.85 12.78
CA ARG A 112 -3.02 -9.47 11.50
C ARG A 112 -3.88 -8.52 10.66
N TRP A 113 -4.85 -7.87 11.29
CA TRP A 113 -5.69 -6.86 10.66
C TRP A 113 -4.87 -5.70 10.09
N ARG A 114 -3.99 -5.12 10.91
CA ARG A 114 -3.14 -3.99 10.52
C ARG A 114 -2.27 -4.31 9.31
N ILE A 115 -1.62 -5.48 9.33
CA ILE A 115 -0.74 -5.95 8.25
C ILE A 115 -1.57 -6.27 7.01
N GLY A 116 -2.69 -6.99 7.15
CA GLY A 116 -3.51 -7.39 6.02
C GLY A 116 -4.15 -6.22 5.28
N ILE A 117 -4.57 -5.16 5.99
CA ILE A 117 -5.03 -3.92 5.34
C ILE A 117 -3.89 -3.26 4.55
N ALA A 118 -2.68 -3.22 5.12
CA ALA A 118 -1.52 -2.66 4.42
C ALA A 118 -1.19 -3.47 3.16
N TYR A 119 -1.23 -4.80 3.26
CA TYR A 119 -1.01 -5.71 2.14
C TYR A 119 -2.06 -5.51 1.03
N TYR A 120 -3.35 -5.41 1.37
CA TYR A 120 -4.39 -5.11 0.38
C TYR A 120 -4.22 -3.74 -0.28
N SER A 121 -3.70 -2.73 0.43
CA SER A 121 -3.35 -1.45 -0.18
C SER A 121 -2.24 -1.63 -1.21
N PHE A 122 -1.16 -2.31 -0.82
CA PHE A 122 -0.02 -2.59 -1.68
C PHE A 122 -0.40 -3.35 -2.96
N VAL A 123 -1.19 -4.44 -2.85
CA VAL A 123 -1.64 -5.21 -4.02
C VAL A 123 -2.44 -4.32 -4.98
N ARG A 124 -3.29 -3.43 -4.44
CA ARG A 124 -4.08 -2.49 -5.23
C ARG A 124 -3.22 -1.44 -5.93
N GLU A 125 -2.22 -0.90 -5.24
CA GLU A 125 -1.25 0.05 -5.80
C GLU A 125 -0.48 -0.59 -6.96
N MET A 126 0.02 -1.81 -6.78
CA MET A 126 0.70 -2.58 -7.84
C MET A 126 -0.22 -2.83 -9.03
N TYR A 127 -1.49 -3.16 -8.79
CA TYR A 127 -2.49 -3.31 -9.85
C TYR A 127 -2.65 -2.02 -10.66
N VAL A 128 -2.81 -0.87 -10.02
CA VAL A 128 -2.99 0.40 -10.72
C VAL A 128 -1.75 0.79 -11.52
N VAL A 129 -0.55 0.62 -10.96
CA VAL A 129 0.70 0.86 -11.70
C VAL A 129 0.76 -0.02 -12.94
N ALA A 130 0.48 -1.32 -12.80
CA ALA A 130 0.46 -2.24 -13.94
C ALA A 130 -0.61 -1.84 -14.98
N ARG A 131 -1.80 -1.41 -14.55
CA ARG A 131 -2.87 -0.98 -15.46
C ARG A 131 -2.48 0.28 -16.25
N PHE A 132 -1.90 1.28 -15.59
CA PHE A 132 -1.44 2.48 -16.29
C PHE A 132 -0.37 2.15 -17.33
N ARG A 133 0.54 1.22 -17.02
CA ARG A 133 1.55 0.75 -17.97
C ARG A 133 0.94 -0.03 -19.13
N GLU A 134 -0.04 -0.88 -18.89
CA GLU A 134 -0.79 -1.57 -19.95
C GLU A 134 -1.50 -0.57 -20.89
N LEU A 135 -2.00 0.53 -20.33
CA LEU A 135 -2.57 1.66 -21.07
C LEU A 135 -1.51 2.56 -21.74
N GLY A 136 -0.23 2.16 -21.76
CA GLY A 136 0.85 2.88 -22.44
C GLY A 136 1.37 4.11 -21.70
N LEU A 137 1.07 4.29 -20.42
CA LEU A 137 1.64 5.35 -19.59
C LEU A 137 2.97 4.88 -18.97
N ASP A 138 3.95 5.77 -18.89
CA ASP A 138 5.19 5.51 -18.14
C ASP A 138 4.97 5.73 -16.63
N ALA A 139 4.10 4.92 -16.03
CA ALA A 139 3.84 4.98 -14.59
C ALA A 139 5.07 4.48 -13.81
N ARG A 140 5.56 5.35 -12.94
CA ARG A 140 6.71 5.12 -12.06
C ARG A 140 6.24 4.95 -10.62
N PHE A 141 7.00 4.16 -9.87
CA PHE A 141 6.74 3.83 -8.47
C PHE A 141 8.05 3.86 -7.70
N HIS A 142 8.00 4.29 -6.44
CA HIS A 142 9.10 4.14 -5.49
C HIS A 142 8.56 4.08 -4.06
N PRO A 143 8.96 3.10 -3.23
CA PRO A 143 8.38 2.91 -1.91
C PRO A 143 8.65 4.09 -0.94
N LEU A 144 9.79 4.76 -1.05
CA LEU A 144 10.01 6.01 -0.28
C LEU A 144 9.06 7.12 -0.68
N ALA A 145 8.73 7.24 -1.97
CA ALA A 145 7.82 8.29 -2.43
C ALA A 145 6.39 8.04 -1.91
N ASP A 146 5.96 6.77 -1.94
CA ASP A 146 4.72 6.35 -1.29
C ASP A 146 4.73 6.67 0.22
N ALA A 147 5.74 6.17 0.95
CA ALA A 147 5.77 6.26 2.40
C ALA A 147 5.92 7.70 2.92
N LEU A 148 6.74 8.54 2.27
CA LEU A 148 7.07 9.89 2.74
C LEU A 148 6.15 10.95 2.15
N PHE A 149 5.79 10.83 0.87
CA PHE A 149 5.08 11.86 0.13
C PHE A 149 3.63 11.48 -0.22
N ARG A 150 3.22 10.24 0.04
CA ARG A 150 1.87 9.71 -0.29
C ARG A 150 1.57 9.80 -1.78
N THR A 151 2.62 9.56 -2.56
CA THR A 151 2.57 9.43 -4.00
C THR A 151 2.64 7.95 -4.33
N ASP A 152 1.47 7.33 -4.54
CA ASP A 152 1.37 5.91 -4.86
C ASP A 152 2.00 5.60 -6.23
N THR A 153 1.94 6.53 -7.19
CA THR A 153 2.65 6.44 -8.48
C THR A 153 2.75 7.83 -9.12
N TRP A 154 3.61 8.02 -10.14
CA TRP A 154 3.65 9.25 -10.92
C TRP A 154 3.89 9.00 -12.40
N ILE A 155 3.43 9.93 -13.23
CA ILE A 155 3.66 9.97 -14.68
C ILE A 155 4.18 11.36 -15.01
N GLY A 156 5.42 11.48 -15.50
CA GLY A 156 6.06 12.78 -15.70
C GLY A 156 6.17 13.58 -14.40
N ASP A 157 5.57 14.76 -14.34
CA ASP A 157 5.43 15.61 -13.14
C ASP A 157 4.12 15.41 -12.39
N THR A 158 3.29 14.45 -12.80
CA THR A 158 1.96 14.27 -12.21
C THR A 158 2.00 13.14 -11.19
N SER A 159 1.89 13.51 -9.92
CA SER A 159 1.71 12.59 -8.80
C SER A 159 0.27 12.06 -8.77
N VAL A 160 0.12 10.74 -8.63
CA VAL A 160 -1.15 10.06 -8.47
C VAL A 160 -1.26 9.51 -7.06
N ALA A 161 -2.36 9.85 -6.38
CA ALA A 161 -2.69 9.32 -5.07
C ALA A 161 -3.91 8.40 -5.14
N LEU A 162 -3.80 7.20 -4.60
CA LEU A 162 -4.84 6.19 -4.49
C LEU A 162 -5.49 6.26 -3.12
N TYR A 163 -6.81 6.13 -3.08
CA TYR A 163 -7.53 6.07 -1.82
C TYR A 163 -8.86 5.35 -1.96
N ILE A 164 -9.21 4.59 -0.93
CA ILE A 164 -10.61 4.16 -0.75
C ILE A 164 -11.41 5.37 -0.25
N ARG A 165 -12.49 5.70 -0.95
CA ARG A 165 -13.40 6.78 -0.57
C ARG A 165 -14.06 6.46 0.76
N ASN A 166 -13.72 7.22 1.78
CA ASN A 166 -14.32 7.09 3.09
C ASN A 166 -14.26 8.45 3.77
N ASP A 167 -15.41 9.02 4.15
CA ASP A 167 -15.47 10.37 4.71
C ASP A 167 -14.68 10.52 6.02
N ALA A 168 -14.48 9.43 6.78
CA ALA A 168 -13.64 9.42 7.98
C ALA A 168 -12.13 9.43 7.67
N PHE A 169 -11.71 8.87 6.53
CA PHE A 169 -10.29 8.77 6.16
C PHE A 169 -9.89 9.73 5.04
N ARG A 170 -10.50 9.61 3.86
CA ARG A 170 -10.32 10.48 2.69
C ARG A 170 -11.47 10.36 1.69
N ASN A 171 -12.05 11.50 1.30
CA ASN A 171 -12.93 11.64 0.15
C ASN A 171 -12.62 12.95 -0.58
N GLY A 172 -11.82 12.88 -1.64
CA GLY A 172 -11.30 14.08 -2.32
C GLY A 172 -10.37 14.90 -1.41
N LYS A 173 -10.79 16.13 -1.08
CA LYS A 173 -10.06 17.06 -0.19
C LYS A 173 -10.45 16.92 1.29
N VAL A 174 -11.45 16.09 1.62
CA VAL A 174 -11.93 15.87 2.99
C VAL A 174 -11.23 14.65 3.59
N GLY A 175 -10.80 14.73 4.86
CA GLY A 175 -10.23 13.59 5.61
C GLY A 175 -9.08 13.95 6.56
N ARG A 176 -8.66 12.99 7.41
CA ARG A 176 -7.60 13.18 8.44
C ARG A 176 -6.19 13.31 7.86
N LYS A 177 -5.96 12.76 6.67
CA LYS A 177 -4.61 12.60 6.09
C LYS A 177 -4.28 13.79 5.16
N PRO A 178 -3.17 14.54 5.39
CA PRO A 178 -2.74 15.57 4.44
C PRO A 178 -2.53 14.97 3.04
N PRO A 179 -2.97 15.66 1.97
CA PRO A 179 -2.73 15.23 0.60
C PRO A 179 -1.24 15.36 0.23
N ALA A 180 -0.79 14.59 -0.77
CA ALA A 180 0.58 14.67 -1.31
C ALA A 180 0.95 16.10 -1.71
N GLU A 181 -0.01 16.82 -2.32
CA GLU A 181 0.09 18.24 -2.66
C GLU A 181 0.58 19.10 -1.49
N LYS A 182 0.05 18.89 -0.28
CA LYS A 182 0.46 19.65 0.90
C LYS A 182 1.87 19.30 1.37
N ILE A 183 2.30 18.06 1.17
CA ILE A 183 3.61 17.57 1.62
C ILE A 183 4.71 18.03 0.66
N LEU A 184 4.41 18.04 -0.63
CA LEU A 184 5.37 18.31 -1.70
C LEU A 184 5.49 19.79 -2.07
N GLY A 185 4.80 20.70 -1.39
CA GLY A 185 4.90 22.15 -1.63
C GLY A 185 3.84 22.74 -2.57
N GLY A 186 2.80 21.98 -2.92
CA GLY A 186 1.66 22.48 -3.70
C GLY A 186 2.06 23.02 -5.07
N GLU A 187 1.57 24.20 -5.41
CA GLU A 187 1.87 24.89 -6.67
C GLU A 187 3.36 25.23 -6.82
N GLU A 188 4.07 25.52 -5.73
CA GLU A 188 5.51 25.88 -5.75
C GLU A 188 6.40 24.71 -6.21
N SER A 189 5.90 23.47 -6.08
CA SER A 189 6.64 22.27 -6.48
C SER A 189 6.74 22.08 -7.99
N GLY A 190 5.87 22.75 -8.77
CA GLY A 190 5.70 22.48 -10.20
C GLY A 190 5.09 21.11 -10.51
N LEU A 191 4.72 20.32 -9.50
CA LEU A 191 4.07 19.02 -9.66
C LEU A 191 2.56 19.18 -9.81
N LYS A 192 1.95 18.28 -10.58
CA LYS A 192 0.50 18.16 -10.71
C LYS A 192 0.02 17.00 -9.83
N PHE A 193 -1.22 17.09 -9.34
CA PHE A 193 -1.76 16.08 -8.43
C PHE A 193 -3.11 15.56 -8.93
N ILE A 194 -3.20 14.24 -9.11
CA ILE A 194 -4.46 13.54 -9.40
C ILE A 194 -4.75 12.54 -8.28
N GLY A 195 -6.02 12.47 -7.88
CA GLY A 195 -6.52 11.44 -6.98
C GLY A 195 -7.37 10.42 -7.73
N LEU A 196 -7.04 9.13 -7.61
CA LEU A 196 -7.91 8.04 -8.04
C LEU A 196 -8.62 7.47 -6.82
N GLY A 197 -9.85 7.94 -6.61
CA GLY A 197 -10.71 7.53 -5.50
C GLY A 197 -11.54 6.30 -5.85
N ILE A 198 -11.41 5.26 -5.03
CA ILE A 198 -11.97 3.92 -5.23
C ILE A 198 -13.17 3.75 -4.29
N PRO A 199 -14.35 3.35 -4.79
CA PRO A 199 -15.52 3.18 -3.93
C PRO A 199 -15.27 2.06 -2.91
N THR A 200 -15.85 2.20 -1.72
CA THR A 200 -15.93 1.08 -0.76
C THR A 200 -16.81 -0.02 -1.33
N GLN A 201 -16.34 -1.26 -1.31
CA GLN A 201 -17.16 -2.42 -1.63
C GLN A 201 -17.47 -3.21 -0.36
N PRO A 202 -18.68 -3.80 -0.23
CA PRO A 202 -19.04 -4.58 0.95
C PRO A 202 -18.50 -6.02 0.90
N ILE A 203 -17.58 -6.34 -0.03
CA ILE A 203 -17.06 -7.70 -0.20
C ILE A 203 -15.96 -7.94 0.81
N TRP A 204 -16.20 -8.89 1.70
CA TRP A 204 -15.27 -9.22 2.75
C TRP A 204 -14.12 -10.08 2.22
N GLY A 205 -12.89 -9.60 2.39
CA GLY A 205 -11.70 -10.42 2.20
C GLY A 205 -11.07 -10.46 0.83
N GLU A 206 -11.65 -9.71 -0.10
CA GLU A 206 -11.09 -9.53 -1.42
C GLU A 206 -10.37 -8.18 -1.52
N VAL A 207 -9.31 -8.15 -2.32
CA VAL A 207 -8.67 -6.88 -2.68
C VAL A 207 -9.64 -6.12 -3.58
N HIS A 208 -10.14 -4.98 -3.09
CA HIS A 208 -10.99 -4.12 -3.90
C HIS A 208 -10.12 -3.37 -4.91
N PHE A 209 -10.14 -3.80 -6.16
CA PHE A 209 -9.52 -3.08 -7.26
C PHE A 209 -10.42 -1.92 -7.72
N PRO A 210 -9.83 -0.83 -8.25
CA PRO A 210 -10.62 0.16 -8.96
C PRO A 210 -11.30 -0.46 -10.19
N ASP A 211 -12.49 0.05 -10.50
CA ASP A 211 -13.20 -0.28 -11.75
C ASP A 211 -12.37 0.12 -12.97
N ASP A 212 -12.42 -0.67 -14.04
CA ASP A 212 -11.60 -0.44 -15.23
C ASP A 212 -11.89 0.94 -15.85
N ARG A 213 -13.16 1.37 -15.87
CA ARG A 213 -13.53 2.71 -16.35
C ARG A 213 -12.90 3.81 -15.49
N ALA A 214 -12.85 3.63 -14.17
CA ALA A 214 -12.24 4.62 -13.28
C ALA A 214 -10.72 4.74 -13.52
N VAL A 215 -10.05 3.63 -13.83
CA VAL A 215 -8.63 3.62 -14.21
C VAL A 215 -8.44 4.29 -15.58
N GLU A 216 -9.27 3.97 -16.56
CA GLU A 216 -9.22 4.55 -17.91
C GLU A 216 -9.50 6.07 -17.91
N ASP A 217 -10.50 6.52 -17.17
CA ASP A 217 -10.81 7.94 -16.98
C ASP A 217 -9.63 8.68 -16.34
N CYS A 218 -8.97 8.06 -15.36
CA CYS A 218 -7.76 8.59 -14.73
C CYS A 218 -6.60 8.65 -15.73
N ALA A 219 -6.39 7.59 -16.51
CA ALA A 219 -5.37 7.53 -17.55
C ALA A 219 -5.60 8.60 -18.64
N GLY A 220 -6.85 8.84 -19.04
CA GLY A 220 -7.20 9.90 -19.98
C GLY A 220 -6.82 11.29 -19.46
N LYS A 221 -7.12 11.58 -18.19
CA LYS A 221 -6.69 12.84 -17.54
C LYS A 221 -5.17 12.98 -17.50
N LEU A 222 -4.45 11.90 -17.18
CA LEU A 222 -3.00 11.88 -17.16
C LEU A 222 -2.41 12.22 -18.53
N ARG A 223 -2.93 11.62 -19.62
CA ARG A 223 -2.47 11.91 -20.99
C ARG A 223 -2.63 13.39 -21.35
N ILE A 224 -3.76 13.99 -21.01
CA ILE A 224 -4.01 15.42 -21.24
C ILE A 224 -2.98 16.27 -20.48
N LEU A 225 -2.75 15.99 -19.20
CA LEU A 225 -1.79 16.75 -18.39
C LEU A 225 -0.34 16.60 -18.85
N THR A 226 0.03 15.44 -19.40
CA THR A 226 1.37 15.19 -19.93
C THR A 226 1.60 15.77 -21.32
N ALA A 227 0.55 15.86 -22.15
CA ALA A 227 0.64 16.38 -23.52
C ALA A 227 0.68 17.91 -23.62
N GLN A 228 0.36 18.62 -22.53
CA GLN A 228 0.49 20.09 -22.43
C GLN A 228 1.94 20.56 -22.21
N ARG A 229 2.93 19.78 -22.66
CA ARG A 229 4.37 20.03 -22.54
C ARG A 229 4.99 20.00 -23.93
#